data_AF-A0A6P6GDT3-F1
#
_entry.id   AF-A0A6P6GDT3-F1
#
_cell.length_a   1.000
_cell.length_b   1.000
_cell.length_c   1.000
_cell.angle_alpha   90.00
_cell.angle_beta   90.00
_cell.angle_gamma   90.00
#
_symmetry.space_group_name_H-M   'P 1'
#
loop_
_entity.id
_entity.type
_entity.pdbx_description
1 polymer ?
#
loop_
_entity_poly.entity_id
_entity_poly.type
_entity_poly.pdbx_seq_one_letter_code
_entity_poly.pdbx_strand_id
1 'polypeptide(L)'
;MSDNDVVSRTFRALVESADRKFARVRDVPAYGRVQNQHYFHKVFKAYMRLWKYQQENRGKLVESGLNRWEIGEIASRIGQLYFGQYMRTSEARFLVEAYVFYEAILYRRYFEGFKGPGKDAGVRFKELRFYARFLLVSLILNRTEMVKLLADRFKSLVDDSKVNFRGKEGSWRDSLRFH
;
A
#
# COMPACT_ATOMS: atom_id res chain seq x y z
N MET A 1 25.66 14.64 12.16
CA MET A 1 24.50 14.00 11.50
C MET A 1 23.81 15.07 10.69
N SER A 2 23.54 14.83 9.40
CA SER A 2 22.86 15.83 8.59
C SER A 2 21.40 15.96 9.02
N ASP A 3 20.79 17.13 8.82
CA ASP A 3 19.37 17.37 9.11
C ASP A 3 18.46 16.39 8.32
N ASN A 4 18.87 16.04 7.10
CA ASN A 4 18.22 15.03 6.25
C ASN A 4 18.25 13.62 6.88
N ASP A 5 19.35 13.22 7.54
CA ASP A 5 19.44 11.93 8.22
C ASP A 5 18.47 11.83 9.40
N VAL A 6 18.32 12.92 10.17
CA VAL A 6 17.39 12.97 11.31
C VAL A 6 15.95 12.86 10.82
N VAL A 7 15.62 13.56 9.74
CA VAL A 7 14.29 13.51 9.10
C VAL A 7 13.97 12.11 8.59
N SER A 8 14.90 11.49 7.87
CA SER A 8 14.73 10.13 7.32
C SER A 8 14.57 9.08 8.42
N ARG A 9 15.40 9.13 9.48
CA ARG A 9 15.29 8.22 10.63
C ARG A 9 13.96 8.39 11.37
N THR A 10 13.53 9.63 11.58
CA THR A 10 12.25 9.93 12.23
C THR A 10 11.08 9.39 11.39
N PHE A 11 11.13 9.59 10.07
CA PHE A 11 10.14 9.04 9.16
C PHE A 11 10.07 7.50 9.23
N ARG A 12 11.21 6.81 9.18
CA ARG A 12 11.23 5.34 9.29
C ARG A 12 10.66 4.86 10.63
N ALA A 13 11.01 5.52 11.73
CA ALA A 13 10.44 5.19 13.05
C ALA A 13 8.92 5.39 13.10
N LEU A 14 8.38 6.43 12.44
CA LEU A 14 6.94 6.65 12.33
C LEU A 14 6.26 5.56 11.48
N VAL A 15 6.86 5.16 10.35
CA VAL A 15 6.38 4.07 9.50
C VAL A 15 6.29 2.77 10.30
N GLU A 16 7.39 2.34 10.93
CA GLU A 16 7.41 1.11 11.71
C GLU A 16 6.41 1.15 12.88
N SER A 17 6.29 2.30 13.55
CA SER A 17 5.35 2.48 14.65
C SER A 17 3.89 2.40 14.21
N ALA A 18 3.56 2.91 13.03
CA ALA A 18 2.23 2.80 12.43
C ALA A 18 1.95 1.35 11.99
N ASP A 19 2.93 0.70 11.36
CA ASP A 19 2.80 -0.66 10.83
C ASP A 19 2.65 -1.70 11.94
N ARG A 20 3.40 -1.57 13.03
CA ARG A 20 3.22 -2.42 14.21
C ARG A 20 1.81 -2.29 14.80
N LYS A 21 1.25 -1.08 14.80
CA LYS A 21 -0.14 -0.87 15.25
C LYS A 21 -1.14 -1.45 14.27
N PHE A 22 -0.88 -1.31 12.98
CA PHE A 22 -1.73 -1.83 11.91
C PHE A 22 -1.81 -3.37 11.93
N ALA A 23 -0.67 -4.05 12.07
CA ALA A 23 -0.62 -5.52 12.14
C ALA A 23 -1.50 -6.05 13.27
N ARG A 24 -1.45 -5.42 14.45
CA ARG A 24 -2.29 -5.78 15.61
C ARG A 24 -3.78 -5.64 15.35
N VAL A 25 -4.22 -4.76 14.44
CA VAL A 25 -5.65 -4.63 14.09
C VAL A 25 -6.11 -5.76 13.17
N ARG A 26 -5.21 -6.34 12.37
CA ARG A 26 -5.53 -7.45 11.48
C ARG A 26 -5.68 -8.77 12.25
N ASP A 27 -4.96 -8.93 13.35
CA ASP A 27 -4.84 -10.21 14.08
C ASP A 27 -5.84 -10.32 15.27
N VAL A 28 -6.72 -9.33 15.50
CA VAL A 28 -7.73 -9.35 16.58
C VAL A 28 -9.06 -9.93 16.07
N PRO A 29 -9.67 -10.91 16.77
CA PRO A 29 -10.96 -11.49 16.40
C PRO A 29 -12.08 -10.43 16.28
N ALA A 30 -13.04 -10.68 15.39
CA ALA A 30 -14.17 -9.78 15.11
C ALA A 30 -15.11 -9.51 16.32
N TYR A 31 -14.90 -10.18 17.45
CA TYR A 31 -15.73 -10.04 18.65
C TYR A 31 -15.12 -9.02 19.62
N GLY A 32 -15.82 -7.89 19.81
CA GLY A 32 -15.45 -6.81 20.71
C GLY A 32 -15.53 -5.42 20.06
N ARG A 33 -16.73 -4.91 19.76
CA ARG A 33 -16.96 -3.62 19.06
C ARG A 33 -16.21 -2.43 19.70
N VAL A 34 -16.15 -2.35 21.03
CA VAL A 34 -15.63 -1.18 21.76
C VAL A 34 -14.09 -1.13 21.75
N GLN A 35 -13.42 -2.25 22.04
CA GLN A 35 -11.95 -2.31 22.01
C GLN A 35 -11.41 -2.03 20.61
N ASN A 36 -12.04 -2.61 19.57
CA ASN A 36 -11.66 -2.41 18.18
C ASN A 36 -11.76 -0.94 17.72
N GLN A 37 -12.75 -0.18 18.20
CA GLN A 37 -12.90 1.24 17.88
C GLN A 37 -11.74 2.07 18.46
N HIS A 38 -11.34 1.84 19.72
CA HIS A 38 -10.19 2.52 20.31
C HIS A 38 -8.87 2.19 19.60
N TYR A 39 -8.69 0.93 19.18
CA TYR A 39 -7.52 0.54 18.39
C TYR A 39 -7.49 1.21 17.02
N PHE A 40 -8.62 1.26 16.30
CA PHE A 40 -8.74 1.97 15.03
C PHE A 40 -8.28 3.42 15.15
N HIS A 41 -8.79 4.17 16.14
CA HIS A 41 -8.40 5.56 16.36
C HIS A 41 -6.91 5.71 16.61
N LYS A 42 -6.28 4.80 17.36
CA LYS A 42 -4.84 4.81 17.61
C LYS A 42 -4.03 4.60 16.32
N VAL A 43 -4.44 3.65 15.48
CA VAL A 43 -3.75 3.36 14.21
C VAL A 43 -3.94 4.50 13.22
N PHE A 44 -5.18 4.97 13.08
CA PHE A 44 -5.53 6.10 12.22
C PHE A 44 -4.74 7.36 12.59
N LYS A 45 -4.70 7.71 13.88
CA LYS A 45 -3.90 8.85 14.37
C LYS A 45 -2.40 8.69 14.06
N ALA A 46 -1.86 7.47 14.14
CA ALA A 46 -0.47 7.20 13.80
C ALA A 46 -0.19 7.42 12.30
N TYR A 47 -1.07 6.93 11.41
CA TYR A 47 -0.92 7.17 9.96
C TYR A 47 -1.16 8.62 9.58
N MET A 48 -2.11 9.33 10.19
CA MET A 48 -2.32 10.76 9.91
C MET A 48 -1.11 11.60 10.32
N ARG A 49 -0.48 11.28 11.46
CA ARG A 49 0.79 11.91 11.88
C ARG A 49 1.91 11.61 10.89
N LEU A 50 2.05 10.36 10.47
CA LEU A 50 3.04 9.94 9.48
C LEU A 50 2.83 10.66 8.13
N TRP A 51 1.58 10.74 7.66
CA TRP A 51 1.20 11.39 6.41
C TRP A 51 1.48 12.89 6.43
N LYS A 52 1.19 13.55 7.55
CA LYS A 52 1.53 14.97 7.75
C LYS A 52 3.05 15.18 7.74
N TYR A 53 3.79 14.38 8.50
CA TYR A 53 5.26 14.47 8.56
C TYR A 53 5.90 14.27 7.18
N GLN A 54 5.39 13.32 6.40
CA GLN A 54 5.84 13.05 5.03
C GLN A 54 5.63 14.26 4.11
N GLN A 55 4.48 14.92 4.19
CA GLN A 55 4.17 16.08 3.35
C GLN A 55 5.05 17.28 3.69
N GLU A 56 5.24 17.57 4.98
CA GLU A 56 6.06 18.69 5.46
C GLU A 56 7.55 18.54 5.11
N ASN A 57 8.05 17.30 5.07
CA ASN A 57 9.47 17.02 4.87
C ASN A 57 9.78 16.35 3.53
N ARG A 58 8.88 16.47 2.54
CA ARG A 58 8.95 15.69 1.29
C ARG A 58 10.28 15.84 0.54
N GLY A 59 10.79 17.07 0.41
CA GLY A 59 12.05 17.34 -0.29
C GLY A 59 13.23 16.56 0.33
N LYS A 60 13.44 16.76 1.63
CA LYS A 60 14.49 16.09 2.42
C LYS A 60 14.37 14.57 2.37
N LEU A 61 13.14 14.04 2.41
CA LEU A 61 12.90 12.59 2.33
C LEU A 61 13.27 12.02 0.96
N VAL A 62 12.94 12.72 -0.12
CA VAL A 62 13.31 12.31 -1.49
C VAL A 62 14.83 12.37 -1.67
N GLU A 63 15.49 13.42 -1.19
CA GLU A 63 16.96 13.53 -1.17
C GLU A 63 17.62 12.40 -0.37
N SER A 64 16.95 11.94 0.69
CA SER A 64 17.39 10.81 1.52
C SER A 64 17.06 9.43 0.93
N GLY A 65 16.54 9.38 -0.31
CA GLY A 65 16.26 8.13 -1.04
C GLY A 65 14.88 7.53 -0.81
N LEU A 66 13.89 8.31 -0.34
CA LEU A 66 12.49 7.85 -0.23
C LEU A 66 11.92 7.55 -1.63
N ASN A 67 11.47 6.31 -1.84
CA ASN A 67 10.88 5.91 -3.10
C ASN A 67 9.40 6.31 -3.19
N ARG A 68 8.94 6.59 -4.41
CA ARG A 68 7.54 6.92 -4.69
C ARG A 68 6.57 5.82 -4.25
N TRP A 69 6.95 4.55 -4.41
CA TRP A 69 6.11 3.43 -4.04
C TRP A 69 5.90 3.33 -2.52
N GLU A 70 6.84 3.82 -1.70
CA GLU A 70 6.70 3.85 -0.24
C GLU A 70 5.59 4.82 0.17
N ILE A 71 5.48 5.97 -0.52
CA ILE A 71 4.36 6.91 -0.34
C ILE A 71 3.04 6.26 -0.77
N GLY A 72 3.05 5.53 -1.89
CA GLY A 72 1.90 4.75 -2.36
C GLY A 72 1.45 3.69 -1.35
N GLU A 73 2.37 3.01 -0.67
CA GLU A 73 2.05 2.03 0.38
C GLU A 73 1.38 2.70 1.59
N ILE A 74 1.90 3.84 2.06
CA ILE A 74 1.30 4.59 3.17
C ILE A 74 -0.13 5.02 2.82
N ALA A 75 -0.31 5.61 1.63
CA ALA A 75 -1.62 6.01 1.13
C ALA A 75 -2.58 4.81 1.03
N SER A 76 -2.10 3.66 0.54
CA SER A 76 -2.91 2.45 0.42
C SER A 76 -3.35 1.93 1.79
N ARG A 77 -2.51 2.05 2.82
CA ARG A 77 -2.88 1.66 4.20
C ARG A 77 -3.89 2.61 4.83
N ILE A 78 -3.79 3.92 4.55
CA ILE A 78 -4.81 4.89 4.97
C ILE A 78 -6.16 4.55 4.32
N GLY A 79 -6.18 4.30 3.01
CA GLY A 79 -7.38 3.84 2.30
C GLY A 79 -7.95 2.54 2.89
N GLN A 80 -7.09 1.60 3.30
CA GLN A 80 -7.52 0.38 3.97
C GLN A 80 -8.14 0.63 5.34
N LEU A 81 -7.63 1.61 6.10
CA LEU A 81 -8.23 2.01 7.39
C LEU A 81 -9.64 2.56 7.17
N TYR A 82 -9.80 3.48 6.21
CA TYR A 82 -11.11 4.01 5.84
C TYR A 82 -12.08 2.91 5.42
N PHE A 83 -11.65 2.00 4.54
CA PHE A 83 -12.47 0.86 4.14
C PHE A 83 -12.82 -0.06 5.32
N GLY A 84 -11.87 -0.32 6.22
CA GLY A 84 -12.12 -1.09 7.43
C GLY A 84 -13.12 -0.42 8.38
N GLN A 85 -13.16 0.91 8.43
CA GLN A 85 -14.18 1.63 9.20
C GLN A 85 -15.55 1.54 8.54
N TYR A 86 -15.62 1.69 7.21
CA TYR A 86 -16.84 1.46 6.43
C TYR A 86 -17.43 0.07 6.70
N MET A 87 -16.62 -0.99 6.67
CA MET A 87 -17.09 -2.37 6.91
C MET A 87 -17.70 -2.57 8.32
N ARG A 88 -17.39 -1.71 9.29
CA ARG A 88 -17.91 -1.79 10.66
C ARG A 88 -19.12 -0.91 10.92
N THR A 89 -19.15 0.28 10.33
CA THR A 89 -20.21 1.27 10.59
C THR A 89 -21.22 1.40 9.46
N SER A 90 -20.90 0.86 8.28
CA SER A 90 -21.67 1.02 7.04
C SER A 90 -21.84 2.48 6.60
N GLU A 91 -21.03 3.40 7.10
CA GLU A 91 -21.10 4.82 6.73
C GLU A 91 -20.37 5.07 5.40
N ALA A 92 -21.13 5.42 4.36
CA ALA A 92 -20.62 5.60 3.00
C ALA A 92 -19.49 6.65 2.89
N ARG A 93 -19.45 7.66 3.77
CA ARG A 93 -18.35 8.66 3.78
C ARG A 93 -16.98 8.03 3.85
N PHE A 94 -16.79 6.98 4.65
CA PHE A 94 -15.50 6.32 4.79
C PHE A 94 -15.15 5.51 3.54
N LEU A 95 -16.15 4.98 2.83
CA LEU A 95 -15.92 4.30 1.56
C LEU A 95 -15.46 5.28 0.48
N VAL A 96 -16.06 6.48 0.44
CA VAL A 96 -15.65 7.56 -0.47
C VAL A 96 -14.22 8.02 -0.17
N GLU A 97 -13.86 8.21 1.10
CA GLU A 97 -12.48 8.55 1.50
C GLU A 97 -11.48 7.48 1.05
N ALA A 98 -11.80 6.19 1.25
CA ALA A 98 -10.95 5.11 0.77
C ALA A 98 -10.74 5.16 -0.75
N TYR A 99 -11.81 5.43 -1.51
CA TYR A 99 -11.77 5.59 -2.95
C TYR A 99 -10.85 6.75 -3.37
N VAL A 100 -10.97 7.93 -2.74
CA VAL A 100 -10.14 9.11 -3.05
C VAL A 100 -8.65 8.80 -2.85
N PHE A 101 -8.30 8.11 -1.76
CA PHE A 101 -6.92 7.68 -1.54
C PHE A 101 -6.43 6.72 -2.64
N TYR A 102 -7.25 5.74 -3.03
CA TYR A 102 -6.86 4.79 -4.05
C TYR A 102 -6.77 5.40 -5.46
N GLU A 103 -7.69 6.28 -5.81
CA GLU A 103 -7.66 7.02 -7.07
C GLU A 103 -6.43 7.93 -7.15
N ALA A 104 -6.08 8.61 -6.06
CA ALA A 104 -4.87 9.41 -6.00
C ALA A 104 -3.60 8.58 -6.19
N ILE A 105 -3.58 7.33 -5.70
CA ILE A 105 -2.44 6.43 -5.91
C ILE A 105 -2.31 6.03 -7.37
N LEU A 106 -3.43 5.67 -8.01
CA LEU A 106 -3.47 5.32 -9.43
C LEU A 106 -3.02 6.51 -10.29
N TYR A 107 -3.62 7.69 -10.08
CA TYR A 107 -3.35 8.88 -10.88
C TYR A 107 -1.90 9.36 -10.77
N ARG A 108 -1.34 9.35 -9.54
CA ARG A 108 0.06 9.76 -9.30
C ARG A 108 1.08 8.68 -9.64
N ARG A 109 0.61 7.49 -10.05
CA ARG A 109 1.42 6.39 -10.55
C ARG A 109 2.53 6.02 -9.56
N TYR A 110 2.19 5.89 -8.27
CA TYR A 110 3.20 5.67 -7.22
C TYR A 110 3.97 4.36 -7.37
N PHE A 111 3.42 3.37 -8.08
CA PHE A 111 4.07 2.09 -8.34
C PHE A 111 4.80 2.04 -9.70
N GLU A 112 4.71 3.08 -10.55
CA GLU A 112 5.46 3.14 -11.81
C GLU A 112 6.92 3.55 -11.58
N GLY A 113 7.82 3.10 -12.46
CA GLY A 113 9.23 3.51 -12.48
C GLY A 113 10.17 2.72 -11.56
N PHE A 114 9.68 1.73 -10.80
CA PHE A 114 10.54 0.80 -10.08
C PHE A 114 10.99 -0.33 -11.03
N LYS A 115 12.16 -0.16 -11.65
CA LYS A 115 12.82 -1.16 -12.49
C LYS A 115 14.18 -1.50 -11.87
N GLY A 116 14.20 -2.37 -10.85
CA GLY A 116 15.42 -2.76 -10.16
C GLY A 116 15.48 -4.28 -9.99
N PRO A 117 16.31 -5.00 -10.77
CA PRO A 117 16.29 -6.45 -10.81
C PRO A 117 16.43 -7.06 -9.41
N GLY A 118 15.51 -7.97 -9.06
CA GLY A 118 15.55 -8.74 -7.80
C GLY A 118 14.86 -8.11 -6.59
N LYS A 119 14.71 -6.78 -6.53
CA LYS A 119 13.92 -6.08 -5.48
C LYS A 119 12.43 -5.93 -5.84
N ASP A 120 12.06 -6.26 -7.07
CA ASP A 120 10.74 -6.00 -7.68
C ASP A 120 9.59 -6.83 -7.09
N ALA A 121 9.83 -8.06 -6.62
CA ALA A 121 8.73 -8.96 -6.24
C ALA A 121 7.90 -8.43 -5.06
N GLY A 122 8.55 -7.91 -4.02
CA GLY A 122 7.87 -7.38 -2.84
C GLY A 122 7.01 -6.15 -3.16
N VAL A 123 7.54 -5.23 -3.97
CA VAL A 123 6.82 -4.03 -4.43
C VAL A 123 5.67 -4.44 -5.36
N ARG A 124 5.89 -5.41 -6.26
CA ARG A 124 4.84 -5.93 -7.14
C ARG A 124 3.69 -6.56 -6.36
N PHE A 125 3.97 -7.32 -5.30
CA PHE A 125 2.91 -7.84 -4.43
C PHE A 125 2.13 -6.72 -3.72
N LYS A 126 2.81 -5.64 -3.31
CA LYS A 126 2.14 -4.47 -2.72
C LYS A 126 1.22 -3.79 -3.74
N GLU A 127 1.68 -3.63 -4.97
CA GLU A 127 0.90 -3.08 -6.08
C GLU A 127 -0.31 -3.95 -6.43
N LEU A 128 -0.14 -5.27 -6.58
CA LEU A 128 -1.24 -6.21 -6.80
C LEU A 128 -2.30 -6.12 -5.70
N ARG A 129 -1.86 -6.12 -4.43
CA ARG A 129 -2.78 -5.97 -3.30
C ARG A 129 -3.48 -4.61 -3.29
N PHE A 130 -2.82 -3.56 -3.77
CA PHE A 130 -3.45 -2.24 -3.95
C PHE A 130 -4.57 -2.32 -5.00
N TYR A 131 -4.28 -2.81 -6.21
CA TYR A 131 -5.29 -2.91 -7.28
C TYR A 131 -6.49 -3.79 -6.87
N ALA A 132 -6.25 -4.92 -6.19
CA ALA A 132 -7.33 -5.78 -5.71
C ALA A 132 -8.27 -5.05 -4.72
N ARG A 133 -7.71 -4.25 -3.79
CA ARG A 133 -8.52 -3.45 -2.86
C ARG A 133 -9.25 -2.31 -3.55
N PHE A 134 -8.60 -1.67 -4.52
CA PHE A 134 -9.23 -0.58 -5.25
C PHE A 134 -10.39 -1.10 -6.13
N LEU A 135 -10.22 -2.26 -6.74
CA LEU A 135 -11.29 -2.94 -7.48
C LEU A 135 -12.50 -3.19 -6.58
N LEU A 136 -12.28 -3.73 -5.37
CA LEU A 136 -13.34 -3.97 -4.40
C LEU A 136 -14.09 -2.68 -4.01
N VAL A 137 -13.37 -1.61 -3.67
CA VAL A 137 -14.00 -0.32 -3.31
C VAL A 137 -14.76 0.28 -4.49
N SER A 138 -14.20 0.19 -5.70
CA SER A 138 -14.86 0.70 -6.92
C SER A 138 -16.13 -0.08 -7.27
N LEU A 139 -16.14 -1.39 -7.06
CA LEU A 139 -17.31 -2.25 -7.21
C LEU A 139 -18.43 -1.85 -6.24
N ILE A 140 -18.11 -1.67 -4.96
CA ILE A 140 -19.11 -1.30 -3.94
C ILE A 140 -19.69 0.08 -4.22
N LEU A 141 -18.89 1.03 -4.73
CA LEU A 141 -19.35 2.35 -5.15
C LEU A 141 -20.01 2.38 -6.55
N ASN A 142 -20.14 1.24 -7.21
CA ASN A 142 -20.69 1.12 -8.57
C ASN A 142 -19.99 2.02 -9.61
N ARG A 143 -18.66 2.18 -9.50
CA ARG A 143 -17.83 2.94 -10.47
C ARG A 143 -17.40 2.04 -11.62
N THR A 144 -18.35 1.65 -12.47
CA THR A 144 -18.17 0.64 -13.53
C THR A 144 -17.00 0.90 -14.47
N GLU A 145 -16.79 2.14 -14.92
CA GLU A 145 -15.66 2.50 -15.78
C GLU A 145 -14.31 2.33 -15.07
N MET A 146 -14.23 2.72 -13.79
CA MET A 146 -13.04 2.49 -12.98
C MET A 146 -12.80 0.99 -12.75
N VAL A 147 -13.85 0.21 -12.53
CA VAL A 147 -13.76 -1.25 -12.38
C VAL A 147 -13.15 -1.90 -13.62
N LYS A 148 -13.62 -1.53 -14.83
CA LYS A 148 -13.06 -2.04 -16.09
C LYS A 148 -11.57 -1.71 -16.21
N LEU A 149 -11.22 -0.44 -16.00
CA LEU A 149 -9.83 0.02 -16.04
C LEU A 149 -8.94 -0.76 -15.06
N LEU A 150 -9.39 -0.94 -13.82
CA LEU A 150 -8.65 -1.65 -12.79
C LEU A 150 -8.53 -3.15 -13.08
N ALA A 151 -9.59 -3.78 -13.62
CA ALA A 151 -9.57 -5.19 -13.98
C ALA A 151 -8.54 -5.47 -15.09
N ASP A 152 -8.49 -4.63 -16.12
CA ASP A 152 -7.53 -4.76 -17.22
C ASP A 152 -6.09 -4.60 -16.70
N ARG A 153 -5.85 -3.58 -15.88
CA ARG A 153 -4.54 -3.34 -15.24
C ARG A 153 -4.13 -4.50 -14.33
N PHE A 154 -5.05 -4.99 -13.50
CA PHE A 154 -4.79 -6.09 -12.59
C PHE A 154 -4.45 -7.38 -13.34
N LYS A 155 -5.20 -7.70 -14.40
CA LYS A 155 -4.92 -8.84 -15.28
C LYS A 155 -3.52 -8.74 -15.89
N SER A 156 -3.19 -7.60 -16.50
CA SER A 156 -1.86 -7.37 -17.07
C SER A 156 -0.74 -7.58 -16.04
N LEU A 157 -0.90 -7.03 -14.83
CA LEU A 157 0.09 -7.19 -13.75
C LEU A 157 0.24 -8.64 -13.29
N VAL A 158 -0.86 -9.39 -13.20
CA VAL A 158 -0.83 -10.80 -12.83
C VAL A 158 -0.10 -11.62 -13.89
N ASP A 159 -0.38 -11.36 -15.16
CA ASP A 159 0.25 -12.10 -16.26
C ASP A 159 1.75 -11.78 -16.37
N ASP A 160 2.14 -10.51 -16.24
CA ASP A 160 3.55 -10.11 -16.14
C ASP A 160 4.27 -10.76 -14.96
N SER A 161 3.58 -10.91 -13.83
CA SER A 161 4.15 -11.56 -12.64
C SER A 161 4.39 -13.06 -12.86
N LYS A 162 3.51 -13.76 -13.58
CA LYS A 162 3.67 -15.19 -13.92
C LYS A 162 4.86 -15.42 -14.85
N VAL A 163 5.04 -14.57 -15.86
CA VAL A 163 6.16 -14.67 -16.82
C VAL A 163 7.50 -14.49 -16.10
N ASN A 164 7.61 -13.47 -15.26
CA ASN A 164 8.82 -13.22 -14.46
C ASN A 164 9.12 -14.34 -13.45
N PHE A 165 8.09 -15.02 -12.94
CA PHE A 165 8.27 -16.16 -12.04
C PHE A 165 8.78 -17.41 -12.79
N ARG A 166 8.19 -17.72 -13.96
CA ARG A 166 8.64 -18.84 -14.82
C ARG A 166 10.06 -18.67 -15.36
N GLY A 167 10.45 -17.44 -15.70
CA GLY A 167 11.82 -17.14 -16.15
C GLY A 167 12.89 -17.44 -15.09
N LYS A 168 12.53 -17.31 -13.80
CA LYS A 168 13.44 -17.68 -12.69
C LYS A 168 13.58 -19.20 -12.55
N GLU A 169 12.49 -19.97 -12.68
CA GLU A 169 12.56 -21.45 -12.62
C GLU A 169 13.38 -22.07 -13.76
N GLY A 170 13.33 -21.50 -14.97
CA GLY A 170 14.16 -21.94 -16.10
C GLY A 170 15.67 -21.76 -15.84
N SER A 171 16.05 -20.62 -15.26
CA SER A 171 17.45 -20.31 -14.95
C SER A 171 18.09 -21.26 -13.94
N TRP A 172 17.35 -21.75 -12.93
CA TRP A 172 17.88 -22.74 -11.97
C TRP A 172 18.02 -24.13 -12.57
N ARG A 173 17.11 -24.52 -13.47
CA ARG A 173 17.14 -25.83 -14.15
C ARG A 173 18.31 -25.94 -15.13
N ASP A 174 18.72 -24.84 -15.76
CA ASP A 174 19.87 -24.84 -16.67
C ASP A 174 21.21 -24.74 -15.91
N SER A 175 21.21 -24.18 -14.69
CA SER A 175 22.37 -24.20 -13.79
C SER A 175 22.68 -25.58 -13.19
N LEU A 176 21.70 -26.49 -13.18
CA LEU A 176 21.84 -27.87 -12.69
C LEU A 176 22.10 -28.89 -13.82
N ARG A 177 22.25 -28.42 -15.07
CA ARG A 177 22.58 -29.28 -16.24
C ARG A 177 24.06 -29.25 -16.63
N PHE A 178 24.91 -28.78 -15.73
CA PHE A 178 26.36 -28.94 -15.82
C PHE A 178 26.86 -29.49 -14.49
N HIS A 179 26.88 -30.82 -14.34
CA HIS A 179 27.85 -31.64 -13.61
C HIS A 179 27.48 -33.11 -13.87
#